data_AF-A0AAW7APM8-F1
#
_entry.id   AF-A0AAW7APM8-F1
#
_cell.length_a   1.000
_cell.length_b   1.000
_cell.length_c   1.000
_cell.angle_alpha   90.00
_cell.angle_beta   90.00
_cell.angle_gamma   90.00
#
_symmetry.space_group_name_H-M   'P 1'
#
loop_
_entity.id
_entity.type
_entity.pdbx_description
1 polymer ?
#
loop_
_entity_poly.entity_id
_entity_poly.type
_entity_poly.pdbx_seq_one_letter_code
_entity_poly.pdbx_strand_id
1 'polypeptide(L)' 'MMYPTLDSLYEAIKTGAVGLTSSLPTYGGEEPLNAPEIWSWDADRYMVGSCAADLSLVPRDEWRGVTTER' A
#
# COMPACT_ATOMS: atom_id res chain seq x y z
N MET A 1 -10.02 -14.87 1.94
CA MET A 1 -9.48 -13.52 2.18
C MET A 1 -10.63 -12.60 2.52
N MET A 2 -10.52 -11.78 3.58
CA MET A 2 -11.60 -10.86 3.99
C MET A 2 -11.71 -9.64 3.06
N TYR A 3 -10.62 -9.29 2.35
CA TYR A 3 -10.55 -8.21 1.36
C TYR A 3 -9.93 -8.76 0.07
N PRO A 4 -10.71 -8.91 -1.03
CA PRO A 4 -10.25 -9.59 -2.23
C PRO A 4 -9.32 -8.77 -3.12
N THR A 5 -9.30 -7.44 -2.96
CA THR A 5 -8.49 -6.51 -3.78
C THR A 5 -7.84 -5.43 -2.92
N LEU A 6 -6.79 -4.79 -3.46
CA LEU A 6 -6.12 -3.64 -2.85
C LEU A 6 -7.11 -2.51 -2.55
N ASP A 7 -8.04 -2.21 -3.46
CA ASP A 7 -9.09 -1.21 -3.26
C ASP A 7 -10.01 -1.56 -2.09
N SER A 8 -10.41 -2.84 -1.98
CA SER A 8 -11.27 -3.28 -0.87
C SER A 8 -10.57 -3.15 0.48
N LEU A 9 -9.26 -3.42 0.51
CA LEU A 9 -8.45 -3.24 1.71
C LEU A 9 -8.26 -1.75 2.04
N TYR A 10 -7.97 -0.93 1.03
CA TYR A 10 -7.82 0.51 1.15
C TYR A 10 -9.07 1.13 1.79
N GLU A 11 -10.25 0.83 1.26
CA GLU A 11 -11.52 1.31 1.80
C GLU A 11 -11.77 0.82 3.22
N ALA A 12 -11.43 -0.43 3.54
CA ALA A 12 -11.56 -0.96 4.90
C ALA A 12 -10.67 -0.22 5.91
N ILE A 13 -9.48 0.21 5.50
CA ILE A 13 -8.59 1.02 6.33
C ILE A 13 -9.14 2.45 6.48
N LYS A 14 -9.60 3.06 5.38
CA LYS A 14 -10.16 4.43 5.39
C LYS A 14 -11.43 4.54 6.24
N THR A 15 -12.25 3.49 6.25
CA THR A 15 -13.47 3.40 7.07
C THR A 15 -13.21 2.98 8.52
N GLY A 16 -11.97 2.60 8.87
CA GLY A 16 -11.60 2.13 10.20
C GLY A 16 -12.07 0.70 10.52
N ALA A 17 -12.53 -0.05 9.52
CA ALA A 17 -12.88 -1.47 9.68
C ALA A 17 -11.62 -2.33 9.94
N VAL A 18 -10.46 -1.89 9.45
CA VAL A 18 -9.15 -2.54 9.63
C VAL A 18 -8.11 -1.52 10.06
N GLY A 19 -7.26 -1.90 11.01
CA GLY A 19 -6.10 -1.12 11.39
C GLY A 19 -4.95 -1.26 10.39
N LEU A 20 -4.23 -0.17 10.15
CA LEU A 20 -3.00 -0.18 9.37
C LEU A 20 -1.91 -0.97 10.14
N THR A 21 -1.42 -2.07 9.54
CA THR A 21 -0.49 -3.00 10.18
C THR A 21 0.56 -3.49 9.19
N SER A 22 1.72 -3.94 9.69
CA SER A 22 2.82 -4.46 8.85
C SER A 22 2.49 -5.79 8.16
N SER A 23 1.41 -6.46 8.55
CA SER A 23 1.03 -7.79 8.05
C SER A 23 -0.14 -7.75 7.07
N LEU A 24 -0.28 -6.67 6.31
CA LEU A 24 -1.37 -6.53 5.35
C LEU A 24 -1.17 -7.46 4.15
N PRO A 25 -2.26 -8.03 3.61
CA PRO A 25 -2.18 -8.88 2.44
C PRO A 25 -1.70 -8.06 1.23
N THR A 26 -0.95 -8.70 0.35
CA THR A 26 -0.53 -8.14 -0.94
C THR A 26 -1.25 -8.90 -2.05
N TYR A 27 -1.55 -8.20 -3.14
CA TYR A 27 -2.46 -8.67 -4.19
C TYR A 27 -1.73 -9.06 -5.48
N GLY A 28 -0.41 -9.21 -5.40
CA GLY A 28 0.47 -9.53 -6.52
C GLY A 28 1.36 -8.36 -6.92
N GLY A 29 2.21 -8.59 -7.93
CA GLY A 29 3.24 -7.63 -8.35
C GLY A 29 4.56 -7.79 -7.58
N GLU A 30 5.61 -7.13 -8.09
CA GLU A 30 6.92 -7.18 -7.47
C GLU A 30 6.91 -6.49 -6.10
N GLU A 31 7.62 -7.10 -5.14
CA GLU A 31 7.83 -6.53 -3.82
C GLU A 31 8.64 -5.23 -3.95
N PRO A 32 8.16 -4.11 -3.38
CA PRO A 32 8.91 -2.86 -3.43
C PRO A 32 10.15 -2.94 -2.55
N LEU A 33 11.31 -2.61 -3.13
CA LEU A 33 12.58 -2.55 -2.41
C LEU A 33 12.66 -1.26 -1.59
N ASN A 34 12.94 -1.38 -0.27
CA ASN A 34 13.23 -0.26 0.64
C ASN A 34 12.13 0.82 0.71
N ALA A 35 10.86 0.43 0.79
CA ALA A 35 9.75 1.37 0.86
C ALA A 35 9.00 1.26 2.19
N PRO A 36 9.50 1.88 3.28
CA PRO A 36 8.85 1.82 4.60
C PRO A 36 7.46 2.46 4.64
N GLU A 37 7.15 3.30 3.65
CA GLU A 37 5.87 3.99 3.50
C GLU A 37 4.84 3.15 2.70
N ILE A 38 5.24 2.01 2.14
CA ILE A 38 4.33 1.10 1.43
C ILE A 38 3.82 0.03 2.38
N TRP A 39 2.49 -0.04 2.51
CA TRP A 39 1.82 -0.98 3.41
C TRP A 39 1.26 -2.21 2.69
N SER A 40 0.85 -2.04 1.44
CA SER A 40 0.33 -3.12 0.58
C SER A 40 0.44 -2.70 -0.88
N TRP A 41 0.28 -3.64 -1.80
CA TRP A 41 0.43 -3.40 -3.23
C TRP A 41 -0.30 -4.44 -4.06
N ASP A 42 -0.55 -4.07 -5.32
CA ASP A 42 -1.00 -4.96 -6.40
C ASP A 42 -0.02 -4.86 -7.59
N ALA A 43 -0.37 -5.47 -8.72
CA ALA A 43 0.48 -5.48 -9.91
C ALA A 43 0.72 -4.10 -10.53
N ASP A 44 -0.13 -3.11 -10.23
CA ASP A 44 -0.20 -1.83 -10.93
C ASP A 44 0.00 -0.63 -9.99
N ARG A 45 -0.25 -0.79 -8.68
CA ARG A 45 -0.30 0.30 -7.69
C ARG A 45 0.30 -0.11 -6.35
N TYR A 46 0.77 0.91 -5.63
CA TYR A 46 1.21 0.83 -4.24
C TYR A 46 0.23 1.58 -3.33
N MET A 47 -0.02 1.00 -2.15
CA MET A 47 -0.73 1.67 -1.06
C MET A 47 0.30 2.30 -0.13
N VAL A 48 0.42 3.61 -0.22
CA VAL A 48 1.44 4.42 0.46
C VAL A 48 0.82 5.34 1.51
N GLY A 49 1.57 5.61 2.58
CA GLY A 49 1.22 6.62 3.57
C GLY A 49 1.92 6.37 4.91
N SER A 50 1.80 7.32 5.85
CA SER A 50 2.29 7.12 7.22
C SER A 50 1.21 6.63 8.18
N CYS A 51 -0.07 6.84 7.86
CA CYS A 51 -1.20 6.42 8.69
C CYS A 51 -2.48 6.27 7.85
N ALA A 52 -3.54 5.70 8.44
CA ALA A 52 -4.81 5.47 7.75
C ALA A 52 -5.45 6.74 7.17
N ALA A 53 -5.22 7.91 7.79
CA ALA A 53 -5.74 9.18 7.30
C ALA A 53 -5.06 9.65 6.01
N ASP A 54 -3.73 9.48 5.93
CA ASP A 54 -2.85 9.92 4.83
C ASP A 54 -2.72 8.88 3.71
N LEU A 55 -3.30 7.69 3.90
CA LEU A 55 -3.22 6.59 2.95
C LEU A 55 -3.73 6.97 1.55
N SER A 56 -2.92 6.64 0.54
CA SER A 56 -3.20 6.88 -0.88
C SER A 56 -2.79 5.69 -1.74
N LEU A 57 -3.49 5.49 -2.85
CA LEU A 57 -3.11 4.52 -3.88
C LEU A 57 -2.37 5.25 -4.99
N VAL A 58 -1.12 4.90 -5.23
CA VAL A 58 -0.26 5.52 -6.23
C VAL A 58 0.11 4.49 -7.31
N PRO A 59 -0.05 4.80 -8.60
CA PRO A 59 0.42 3.94 -9.68
C PRO A 59 1.91 3.64 -9.57
N ARG A 60 2.32 2.41 -9.89
CA ARG A 60 3.74 2.00 -9.83
C ARG A 60 4.64 2.87 -10.70
N ASP A 61 4.18 3.24 -11.89
CA ASP A 61 4.90 4.13 -12.81
C ASP A 61 5.06 5.57 -12.28
N GLU A 62 4.16 6.00 -11.39
CA GLU A 62 4.21 7.34 -10.77
C GLU A 62 4.99 7.33 -9.46
N TRP A 63 5.12 6.16 -8.83
CA TRP A 63 5.86 6.01 -7.58
C TRP A 63 7.36 6.14 -7.82
N ARG A 64 7.89 7.33 -7.57
CA ARG A 64 9.33 7.61 -7.75
C ARG A 64 10.22 7.01 -6.66
N GLY A 65 9.63 6.43 -5.62
CA GLY A 65 10.32 6.00 -4.41
C GLY A 65 11.09 7.15 -3.74
N VAL A 66 11.44 6.97 -2.48
CA VAL A 66 12.53 7.77 -1.92
C VAL A 66 13.80 7.14 -2.49
N THR A 67 14.31 7.67 -3.61
CA THR A 67 15.65 7.32 -4.09
C THR A 67 16.62 7.86 -3.04
N THR A 68 16.90 7.09 -1.98
CA THR A 68 18.12 7.31 -1.20
C THR A 68 19.27 6.89 -2.09
N GLU A 69 19.74 7.84 -2.89
CA GLU A 69 21.11 7.86 -3.36
C GLU A 69 21.98 7.76 -2.10
N ARG A 70 22.69 6.63 -1.98
CA ARG A 70 23.56 6.30 -0.85
C ARG A 70 24.92 6.99 -0.99
#